data_AF-A0A7Y4QBH5-F1
#
_entry.id   AF-A0A7Y4QBH5-F1
#
_cell.length_a   1.000
_cell.length_b   1.000
_cell.length_c   1.000
_cell.angle_alpha   90.00
_cell.angle_beta   90.00
_cell.angle_gamma   90.00
#
_symmetry.space_group_name_H-M   'P 1'
#
loop_
_entity.id
_entity.type
_entity.pdbx_description
1 polymer ?
#
loop_
_entity_poly.entity_id
_entity_poly.type
_entity_poly.pdbx_seq_one_letter_code
_entity_poly.pdbx_strand_id
1 'polypeptide(L)'
;MMVIEDKINYLRIEQAIQYLEKNFQRQPELDEVAEKVHLSPFHFQRIFTEWAGISPKRFLQFLTVDFLKSKLAQTKNLVDAAEAAGLSSQSRVYDLFTTLEAVTPQEYKQRGAGIRIEYGFHETPFGLALLGVTERGVCWMSFITTDKDPNYELEKMKEHWDHSIFHHDQELTASFIDSIFGKKSPSKKLHVFVKGTNFQVKVWEALLRLPIGSVTTYQRIAEKIQNPKALQAVGSAVGSNHIAYLIPCHRVIRKDGILGEYRWNATRKKSIVGWEMAKMSKGKID
;
A
#
# COMPACT_ATOMS: atom_id res chain seq x y z
N MET A 1 -25.02 -26.20 -15.07
CA MET A 1 -23.83 -26.60 -14.29
C MET A 1 -23.26 -25.45 -13.46
N MET A 2 -22.98 -24.26 -14.03
CA MET A 2 -22.45 -23.09 -13.27
C MET A 2 -23.21 -22.73 -11.97
N VAL A 3 -24.54 -22.70 -12.01
CA VAL A 3 -25.38 -22.28 -10.85
C VAL A 3 -25.25 -23.22 -9.63
N ILE A 4 -24.97 -24.51 -9.87
CA ILE A 4 -24.83 -25.51 -8.79
C ILE A 4 -23.45 -25.40 -8.14
N GLU A 5 -22.41 -25.21 -8.95
CA GLU A 5 -21.02 -25.09 -8.48
C GLU A 5 -20.82 -23.81 -7.68
N ASP A 6 -21.42 -22.69 -8.11
CA ASP A 6 -21.41 -21.42 -7.36
C ASP A 6 -22.12 -21.54 -6.01
N LYS A 7 -23.25 -22.28 -5.95
CA LYS A 7 -23.99 -22.52 -4.70
C LYS A 7 -23.20 -23.40 -3.72
N ILE A 8 -22.48 -24.40 -4.22
CA ILE A 8 -21.60 -25.25 -3.39
C ILE A 8 -20.42 -24.43 -2.86
N ASN A 9 -19.81 -23.61 -3.70
CA ASN A 9 -18.70 -22.75 -3.31
C ASN A 9 -19.15 -21.71 -2.28
N TYR A 10 -20.31 -21.09 -2.46
CA TYR A 10 -20.93 -20.20 -1.47
C TYR A 10 -21.03 -20.87 -0.09
N LEU A 11 -21.64 -22.06 -0.01
CA LEU A 11 -21.86 -22.76 1.26
C LEU A 11 -20.53 -23.13 1.93
N ARG A 12 -19.51 -23.52 1.15
CA ARG A 12 -18.17 -23.79 1.67
C ARG A 12 -17.53 -22.52 2.24
N ILE A 13 -17.61 -21.40 1.53
CA ILE A 13 -17.02 -20.14 1.99
C ILE A 13 -17.77 -19.60 3.22
N GLU A 14 -19.10 -19.71 3.25
CA GLU A 14 -19.92 -19.39 4.43
C GLU A 14 -19.48 -20.22 5.65
N GLN A 15 -19.33 -21.54 5.50
CA GLN A 15 -18.82 -22.41 6.55
C GLN A 15 -17.40 -22.05 7.01
N ALA A 16 -16.51 -21.73 6.07
CA ALA A 16 -15.15 -21.29 6.40
C ALA A 16 -15.14 -19.97 7.18
N ILE A 17 -15.97 -18.99 6.78
CA ILE A 17 -16.10 -17.71 7.47
C ILE A 17 -16.61 -17.94 8.90
N GLN A 18 -17.69 -18.71 9.08
CA GLN A 18 -18.22 -19.05 10.41
C GLN A 18 -17.17 -19.76 11.27
N TYR A 19 -16.37 -20.64 10.67
CA TYR A 19 -15.28 -21.32 11.37
C TYR A 19 -14.21 -20.34 11.83
N LEU A 20 -13.77 -19.42 10.96
CA LEU A 20 -12.80 -18.38 11.28
C LEU A 20 -13.31 -17.45 12.37
N GLU A 21 -14.56 -16.98 12.28
CA GLU A 21 -15.19 -16.12 13.29
C GLU A 21 -15.27 -16.78 14.67
N LYS A 22 -15.59 -18.07 14.72
CA LYS A 22 -15.68 -18.81 15.99
C LYS A 22 -14.31 -19.14 16.58
N ASN A 23 -13.27 -19.27 15.76
CA ASN A 23 -11.98 -19.82 16.18
C ASN A 23 -10.81 -18.86 16.03
N PHE A 24 -11.01 -17.59 15.67
CA PHE A 24 -9.90 -16.67 15.37
C PHE A 24 -8.88 -16.55 16.51
N GLN A 25 -9.31 -16.65 17.77
CA GLN A 25 -8.42 -16.61 18.95
C GLN A 25 -7.48 -17.82 19.05
N ARG A 26 -7.74 -18.91 18.32
CA ARG A 26 -6.81 -20.04 18.21
C ARG A 26 -5.83 -19.88 17.05
N GLN A 27 -6.01 -18.85 16.23
CA GLN A 27 -5.22 -18.58 15.02
C GLN A 27 -5.13 -19.83 14.12
N PRO A 28 -6.27 -20.37 13.63
CA PRO A 28 -6.28 -21.60 12.83
C PRO A 28 -5.48 -21.43 11.53
N GLU A 29 -4.70 -22.45 11.20
CA GLU A 29 -3.90 -22.47 9.97
C GLU A 29 -4.76 -22.73 8.73
N LEU A 30 -4.24 -22.38 7.55
CA LEU A 30 -4.97 -22.52 6.28
C LEU A 30 -5.45 -23.96 6.05
N ASP A 31 -4.60 -24.93 6.38
CA ASP A 31 -4.85 -26.36 6.14
C ASP A 31 -6.01 -26.86 7.00
N GLU A 32 -6.10 -26.39 8.24
CA GLU A 32 -7.19 -26.72 9.18
C GLU A 32 -8.54 -26.23 8.64
N VAL A 33 -8.59 -24.98 8.17
CA VAL A 33 -9.83 -24.39 7.63
C VAL A 33 -10.22 -25.07 6.31
N ALA A 34 -9.24 -25.40 5.47
CA ALA A 34 -9.47 -26.11 4.22
C ALA A 34 -10.05 -27.52 4.45
N GLU A 35 -9.55 -28.23 5.46
CA GLU A 35 -10.06 -29.55 5.86
C GLU A 35 -11.53 -29.47 6.31
N LYS A 36 -11.91 -28.41 7.04
CA LYS A 36 -13.31 -28.18 7.48
C LYS A 36 -14.30 -28.03 6.34
N VAL A 37 -13.85 -27.56 5.17
CA VAL A 37 -14.70 -27.41 3.98
C VAL A 37 -14.42 -28.47 2.92
N HIS A 38 -13.66 -29.52 3.28
CA HIS A 38 -13.28 -30.64 2.43
C HIS A 38 -12.58 -30.22 1.13
N LEU A 39 -11.66 -29.26 1.23
CA LEU A 39 -10.85 -28.77 0.12
C LEU A 39 -9.36 -28.93 0.38
N SER A 40 -8.56 -28.98 -0.68
CA SER A 40 -7.11 -28.79 -0.54
C SER A 40 -6.81 -27.32 -0.20
N PRO A 41 -5.71 -27.03 0.53
CA PRO A 41 -5.37 -25.66 0.94
C PRO A 41 -5.25 -24.69 -0.24
N PHE A 42 -4.64 -25.13 -1.33
CA PHE A 42 -4.49 -24.34 -2.55
C PHE A 42 -5.84 -23.98 -3.18
N HIS A 43 -6.74 -24.96 -3.27
CA HIS A 43 -8.05 -24.76 -3.88
C HIS A 43 -8.95 -23.89 -2.99
N PHE A 44 -8.92 -24.12 -1.68
CA PHE A 44 -9.61 -23.30 -0.69
C PHE A 44 -9.18 -21.83 -0.76
N GLN A 45 -7.87 -21.56 -0.73
CA GLN A 45 -7.36 -20.19 -0.79
C GLN A 45 -7.85 -19.46 -2.05
N ARG A 46 -7.84 -20.14 -3.20
CA ARG A 46 -8.30 -19.56 -4.47
C ARG A 46 -9.78 -19.20 -4.41
N ILE A 47 -10.65 -20.14 -4.07
CA ILE A 47 -12.11 -19.91 -4.01
C ILE A 47 -12.46 -18.86 -2.96
N PHE A 48 -11.84 -18.92 -1.78
CA PHE A 48 -12.09 -17.94 -0.73
C PHE A 48 -11.70 -16.53 -1.21
N THR A 49 -10.56 -16.39 -1.89
CA THR A 49 -10.13 -15.08 -2.42
C THR A 49 -11.04 -14.59 -3.54
N GLU A 50 -11.50 -15.48 -4.41
CA GLU A 50 -12.45 -15.16 -5.49
C GLU A 50 -13.80 -14.68 -4.93
N TRP A 51 -14.27 -15.29 -3.83
CA TRP A 51 -15.58 -15.00 -3.26
C TRP A 51 -15.56 -13.83 -2.25
N ALA A 52 -14.62 -13.84 -1.31
CA ALA A 52 -14.51 -12.84 -0.24
C ALA A 52 -13.65 -11.62 -0.63
N GLY A 53 -12.98 -11.64 -1.79
CA GLY A 53 -12.10 -10.57 -2.27
C GLY A 53 -10.75 -10.46 -1.55
N ILE A 54 -10.52 -11.25 -0.50
CA ILE A 54 -9.28 -11.30 0.28
C ILE A 54 -8.93 -12.75 0.65
N SER A 55 -7.67 -13.01 0.97
CA SER A 55 -7.24 -14.37 1.37
C SER A 55 -7.76 -14.75 2.76
N PRO A 56 -7.92 -16.06 3.07
CA PRO A 56 -8.34 -16.53 4.40
C PRO A 56 -7.47 -15.98 5.53
N LYS A 57 -6.15 -15.96 5.32
CA LYS A 57 -5.19 -15.38 6.28
C LYS A 57 -5.48 -13.91 6.54
N ARG A 58 -5.78 -13.13 5.50
CA ARG A 58 -6.07 -11.71 5.64
C ARG A 58 -7.41 -11.49 6.35
N PHE A 59 -8.41 -12.32 6.06
CA PHE A 59 -9.68 -12.31 6.77
C PHE A 59 -9.50 -12.59 8.27
N LEU A 60 -8.73 -13.62 8.63
CA LEU A 60 -8.39 -13.93 10.02
C LEU A 60 -7.69 -12.76 10.73
N GLN A 61 -6.77 -12.08 10.03
CA GLN A 61 -6.10 -10.90 10.57
C GLN A 61 -7.08 -9.75 10.82
N PHE A 62 -8.09 -9.54 9.96
CA PHE A 62 -9.14 -8.53 10.17
C PHE A 62 -9.97 -8.83 11.41
N LEU A 63 -10.44 -10.08 11.58
CA LEU A 63 -11.17 -10.49 12.79
C LEU A 63 -10.33 -10.24 14.05
N THR A 64 -9.05 -10.58 13.98
CA THR A 64 -8.11 -10.40 15.09
C THR A 64 -7.92 -8.92 15.43
N VAL A 65 -7.76 -8.04 14.43
CA VAL A 65 -7.64 -6.60 14.64
C VAL A 65 -8.92 -6.00 15.20
N ASP A 66 -10.08 -6.38 14.68
CA ASP A 66 -11.36 -5.89 15.18
C ASP A 66 -11.57 -6.23 16.66
N PHE A 67 -11.25 -7.47 17.03
CA PHE A 67 -11.21 -7.88 18.44
C PHE A 67 -10.22 -7.05 19.26
N LEU A 68 -8.99 -6.86 18.79
CA LEU A 68 -7.98 -6.08 19.49
C LEU A 68 -8.40 -4.63 19.69
N LYS A 69 -9.06 -4.00 18.70
CA LYS A 69 -9.62 -2.64 18.81
C LYS A 69 -10.57 -2.54 20.01
N SER A 70 -11.49 -3.50 20.15
CA SER A 70 -12.40 -3.58 21.29
C SER A 70 -11.68 -3.75 22.64
N LYS A 71 -10.58 -4.54 22.65
CA LYS A 71 -9.79 -4.79 23.87
C LYS A 71 -8.90 -3.64 24.28
N LEU A 72 -8.30 -2.92 23.33
CA LEU A 72 -7.44 -1.76 23.61
C LEU A 72 -8.21 -0.59 24.24
N ALA A 73 -9.52 -0.51 24.01
CA ALA A 73 -10.40 0.41 24.71
C ALA A 73 -10.52 0.07 26.22
N GLN A 74 -10.33 -1.20 26.60
CA GLN A 74 -10.56 -1.71 27.96
C GLN A 74 -9.27 -1.91 28.77
N THR A 75 -8.14 -2.28 28.13
CA THR A 75 -6.88 -2.56 28.83
C THR A 75 -5.71 -1.68 28.36
N LYS A 76 -4.81 -1.31 29.28
CA LYS A 76 -3.52 -0.63 28.97
C LYS A 76 -2.40 -1.60 28.64
N ASN A 77 -2.58 -2.89 28.87
CA ASN A 77 -1.54 -3.88 28.70
C ASN A 77 -1.65 -4.56 27.33
N LEU A 78 -0.65 -4.35 26.47
CA LEU A 78 -0.59 -4.97 25.15
C LEU A 78 -0.32 -6.47 25.19
N VAL A 79 0.33 -6.96 26.25
CA VAL A 79 0.57 -8.40 26.44
C VAL A 79 -0.76 -9.12 26.65
N ASP A 80 -1.61 -8.59 27.53
CA ASP A 80 -2.94 -9.17 27.80
C ASP A 80 -3.84 -9.10 26.56
N ALA A 81 -3.75 -8.02 25.78
CA ALA A 81 -4.49 -7.89 24.53
C ALA A 81 -4.02 -8.92 23.49
N ALA A 82 -2.71 -9.15 23.39
CA ALA A 82 -2.14 -10.17 22.51
C ALA A 82 -2.59 -11.57 22.91
N GLU A 83 -2.49 -11.91 24.19
CA GLU A 83 -2.91 -13.21 24.73
C GLU A 83 -4.40 -13.46 24.49
N ALA A 84 -5.25 -12.48 24.78
CA ALA A 84 -6.69 -12.58 24.54
C ALA A 84 -7.06 -12.75 23.06
N ALA A 85 -6.21 -12.28 22.15
CA ALA A 85 -6.39 -12.40 20.70
C ALA A 85 -5.75 -13.68 20.12
N GLY A 86 -5.08 -14.50 20.95
CA GLY A 86 -4.39 -15.70 20.49
C GLY A 86 -3.02 -15.46 19.88
N LEU A 87 -2.44 -14.27 20.07
CA LEU A 87 -1.18 -13.90 19.45
C LEU A 87 0.01 -14.31 20.32
N SER A 88 1.09 -14.74 19.68
CA SER A 88 2.30 -15.21 20.37
C SER A 88 3.11 -14.11 21.07
N SER A 89 2.87 -12.84 20.73
CA SER A 89 3.53 -11.70 21.39
C SER A 89 2.84 -10.36 21.10
N GLN A 90 3.13 -9.36 21.92
CA GLN A 90 2.73 -7.96 21.67
C GLN A 90 3.29 -7.39 20.35
N SER A 91 4.43 -7.89 19.86
CA SER A 91 4.97 -7.47 18.56
C SER A 91 4.02 -7.80 17.42
N ARG A 92 3.24 -8.88 17.53
CA ARG A 92 2.20 -9.23 16.54
C ARG A 92 1.03 -8.26 16.54
N VAL A 93 0.66 -7.73 17.70
CA VAL A 93 -0.34 -6.66 17.81
C VAL A 93 0.15 -5.43 17.05
N TYR A 94 1.42 -5.06 17.26
CA TYR A 94 2.05 -3.96 16.53
C TYR A 94 2.04 -4.19 15.02
N ASP A 95 2.54 -5.35 14.55
CA ASP A 95 2.58 -5.73 13.13
C ASP A 95 1.18 -5.62 12.47
N LEU A 96 0.15 -6.13 13.16
CA LEU A 96 -1.23 -6.13 12.69
C LEU A 96 -1.78 -4.71 12.55
N PHE A 97 -1.61 -3.88 13.58
CA PHE A 97 -2.05 -2.49 13.56
C PHE A 97 -1.32 -1.68 12.50
N THR A 98 -0.01 -1.83 12.34
CA THR A 98 0.72 -1.11 11.29
C THR A 98 0.38 -1.59 9.88
N THR A 99 0.06 -2.88 9.70
CA THR A 99 -0.24 -3.45 8.39
C THR A 99 -1.68 -3.16 7.95
N LEU A 100 -2.64 -3.26 8.86
CA LEU A 100 -4.07 -3.15 8.55
C LEU A 100 -4.64 -1.77 8.85
N GLU A 101 -4.21 -1.14 9.94
CA GLU A 101 -4.72 0.16 10.39
C GLU A 101 -3.76 1.32 10.11
N ALA A 102 -2.53 1.03 9.65
CA ALA A 102 -1.46 2.01 9.41
C ALA A 102 -1.10 2.89 10.63
N VAL A 103 -1.58 2.54 11.82
CA VAL A 103 -1.27 3.19 13.10
C VAL A 103 -0.69 2.17 14.05
N THR A 104 -0.07 2.62 15.13
CA THR A 104 0.34 1.75 16.23
C THR A 104 -0.84 1.53 17.19
N PRO A 105 -0.82 0.46 18.01
CA PRO A 105 -1.85 0.23 19.03
C PRO A 105 -2.00 1.40 20.02
N GLN A 106 -0.90 2.11 20.31
CA GLN A 106 -0.90 3.25 21.23
C GLN A 106 -1.58 4.48 20.62
N GLU A 107 -1.33 4.77 19.34
CA GLU A 107 -1.99 5.86 18.61
C GLU A 107 -3.49 5.59 18.44
N TYR A 108 -3.86 4.35 18.14
CA TYR A 108 -5.27 3.94 18.13
C TYR A 108 -5.94 4.24 19.47
N LYS A 109 -5.26 3.97 20.58
CA LYS A 109 -5.77 4.18 21.94
C LYS A 109 -5.87 5.66 22.35
N GLN A 110 -4.94 6.51 21.91
CA GLN A 110 -4.89 7.93 22.29
C GLN A 110 -5.94 8.81 21.58
N ARG A 111 -7.09 8.22 21.24
CA ARG A 111 -8.19 8.78 20.44
C ARG A 111 -7.96 8.73 18.93
N GLY A 112 -7.58 7.56 18.40
CA GLY A 112 -8.34 6.79 17.40
C GLY A 112 -9.01 7.48 16.20
N ALA A 113 -8.72 8.74 15.94
CA ALA A 113 -9.15 9.44 14.76
C ALA A 113 -8.00 9.35 13.79
N GLY A 114 -8.30 8.69 12.68
CA GLY A 114 -7.62 8.81 11.42
C GLY A 114 -6.41 9.71 11.35
N ILE A 115 -5.30 9.13 10.89
CA ILE A 115 -4.13 9.87 10.42
C ILE A 115 -4.60 11.19 9.80
N ARG A 116 -4.20 12.32 10.40
CA ARG A 116 -4.55 13.62 9.86
C ARG A 116 -3.77 13.82 8.57
N ILE A 117 -4.50 13.96 7.48
CA ILE A 117 -3.93 14.16 6.14
C ILE A 117 -4.27 15.58 5.70
N GLU A 118 -3.25 16.42 5.67
CA GLU A 118 -3.29 17.72 5.01
C GLU A 118 -3.10 17.52 3.51
N TYR A 119 -4.01 18.05 2.69
CA TYR A 119 -3.91 17.91 1.24
C TYR A 119 -4.07 19.23 0.49
N GLY A 120 -3.51 19.27 -0.71
CA GLY A 120 -3.61 20.42 -1.62
C GLY A 120 -3.30 20.02 -3.06
N PHE A 121 -3.72 20.88 -4.01
CA PHE A 121 -3.55 20.67 -5.44
C PHE A 121 -2.53 21.66 -6.00
N HIS A 122 -1.48 21.16 -6.65
CA HIS A 122 -0.32 21.98 -7.01
C HIS A 122 0.10 21.79 -8.46
N GLU A 123 0.43 22.89 -9.12
CA GLU A 123 1.10 22.83 -10.41
C GLU A 123 2.53 22.32 -10.23
N THR A 124 2.93 21.37 -11.08
CA THR A 124 4.27 20.79 -11.07
C THR A 124 4.85 20.78 -12.48
N PRO A 125 6.15 20.55 -12.66
CA PRO A 125 6.75 20.39 -13.99
C PRO A 125 6.12 19.28 -14.85
N PHE A 126 5.33 18.38 -14.24
CA PHE A 126 4.70 17.24 -14.90
C PHE A 126 3.16 17.31 -14.86
N GLY A 127 2.62 18.52 -14.64
CA GLY A 127 1.20 18.85 -14.56
C GLY A 127 0.65 18.92 -13.14
N LEU A 128 -0.64 19.19 -13.01
CA LEU A 128 -1.35 19.29 -11.74
C LEU A 128 -1.21 17.99 -10.92
N ALA A 129 -0.90 18.13 -9.64
CA ALA A 129 -0.75 17.01 -8.72
C ALA A 129 -1.52 17.26 -7.41
N LEU A 130 -2.14 16.21 -6.88
CA LEU A 130 -2.65 16.15 -5.52
C LEU A 130 -1.55 15.65 -4.60
N LEU A 131 -1.26 16.38 -3.52
CA LEU A 131 -0.34 15.98 -2.46
C LEU A 131 -1.11 15.75 -1.17
N GLY A 132 -0.79 14.67 -0.46
CA GLY A 132 -1.28 14.37 0.89
C GLY A 132 -0.10 14.20 1.85
N VAL A 133 -0.16 14.88 2.99
CA VAL A 133 0.90 14.95 3.99
C VAL A 133 0.36 14.65 5.38
N THR A 134 1.16 13.91 6.15
CA THR A 134 0.91 13.57 7.55
C THR A 134 2.07 14.06 8.40
N GLU A 135 1.93 13.99 9.72
CA GLU A 135 3.04 14.24 10.64
C GLU A 135 4.25 13.30 10.39
N ARG A 136 4.04 12.15 9.74
CA ARG A 136 5.09 11.17 9.40
C ARG A 136 5.73 11.41 8.03
N GLY A 137 5.21 12.36 7.25
CA GLY A 137 5.68 12.67 5.90
C GLY A 137 4.60 12.54 4.83
N VAL A 138 5.04 12.52 3.57
CA VAL A 138 4.17 12.46 2.40
C VAL A 138 3.52 11.08 2.31
N CYS A 139 2.19 11.01 2.39
CA CYS A 139 1.44 9.76 2.31
C CYS A 139 0.75 9.54 0.96
N TRP A 140 0.67 10.58 0.15
CA TRP A 140 0.05 10.53 -1.17
C TRP A 140 0.66 11.57 -2.10
N MET A 141 0.90 11.18 -3.34
CA MET A 141 1.25 12.10 -4.41
C MET A 141 0.75 11.50 -5.73
N SER A 142 -0.23 12.14 -6.35
CA SER A 142 -0.83 11.65 -7.60
C SER A 142 -0.94 12.77 -8.60
N PHE A 143 -0.62 12.49 -9.87
CA PHE A 143 -0.88 13.44 -10.93
C PHE A 143 -2.34 13.37 -11.38
N ILE A 144 -2.94 14.51 -11.66
CA ILE A 144 -4.27 14.57 -12.25
C ILE A 144 -4.09 14.42 -13.78
N THR A 145 -4.84 13.50 -14.38
CA THR A 145 -4.89 13.37 -15.83
C THR A 145 -5.90 14.37 -16.37
N THR A 146 -5.59 15.01 -17.50
CA THR A 146 -6.39 16.12 -18.06
C THR A 146 -7.82 15.75 -18.43
N ASP A 147 -8.09 14.46 -18.56
CA ASP A 147 -9.39 13.86 -18.88
C ASP A 147 -10.22 13.50 -17.64
N LYS A 148 -9.68 13.66 -16.43
CA LYS A 148 -10.35 13.30 -15.17
C LYS A 148 -10.62 14.52 -14.30
N ASP A 149 -11.74 14.47 -13.59
CA ASP A 149 -12.03 15.40 -12.50
C ASP A 149 -10.89 15.32 -11.44
N PRO A 150 -10.28 16.45 -11.04
CA PRO A 150 -9.35 16.50 -9.90
C PRO A 150 -9.82 15.75 -8.65
N ASN A 151 -11.13 15.72 -8.40
CA ASN A 151 -11.71 15.02 -7.26
C ASN A 151 -11.54 13.50 -7.34
N TYR A 152 -11.32 12.92 -8.53
CA TYR A 152 -11.12 11.48 -8.69
C TYR A 152 -9.94 10.97 -7.86
N GLU A 153 -8.80 11.64 -7.90
CA GLU A 153 -7.62 11.22 -7.12
C GLU A 153 -7.80 11.49 -5.62
N LEU A 154 -8.56 12.54 -5.26
CA LEU A 154 -8.92 12.82 -3.87
C LEU A 154 -9.80 11.71 -3.28
N GLU A 155 -10.83 11.27 -4.00
CA GLU A 155 -11.67 10.16 -3.56
C GLU A 155 -10.88 8.85 -3.48
N LYS A 156 -9.96 8.59 -4.43
CA LYS A 156 -9.03 7.44 -4.33
C LYS A 156 -8.12 7.51 -3.11
N MET A 157 -7.67 8.70 -2.73
CA MET A 157 -6.89 8.91 -1.50
C MET A 157 -7.74 8.63 -0.27
N LYS A 158 -8.98 9.13 -0.23
CA LYS A 158 -9.94 8.88 0.85
C LYS A 158 -10.29 7.40 0.99
N GLU A 159 -10.53 6.69 -0.11
CA GLU A 159 -10.75 5.23 -0.10
C GLU A 159 -9.54 4.48 0.46
N HIS A 160 -8.32 4.87 0.08
CA HIS A 160 -7.10 4.20 0.53
C HIS A 160 -6.83 4.42 2.04
N TRP A 161 -7.17 5.63 2.50
CA TRP A 161 -7.01 6.12 3.87
C TRP A 161 -8.38 6.31 4.54
N ASP A 162 -9.26 5.33 4.39
CA ASP A 162 -10.68 5.28 4.80
C ASP A 162 -10.99 5.74 6.23
N HIS A 163 -10.08 5.55 7.18
CA HIS A 163 -10.26 5.96 8.56
C HIS A 163 -9.69 7.34 8.88
N SER A 164 -9.08 8.04 7.91
CA SER A 164 -8.30 9.28 8.06
C SER A 164 -9.15 10.55 8.10
N ILE A 165 -8.65 11.60 8.76
CA ILE A 165 -9.26 12.93 8.71
C ILE A 165 -8.53 13.75 7.65
N PHE A 166 -9.28 14.26 6.67
CA PHE A 166 -8.74 15.08 5.59
C PHE A 166 -9.01 16.55 5.83
N HIS A 167 -7.97 17.36 5.71
CA HIS A 167 -8.08 18.81 5.78
C HIS A 167 -7.37 19.42 4.57
N HIS A 168 -8.02 20.38 3.91
CA HIS A 168 -7.42 21.05 2.78
C HIS A 168 -6.52 22.18 3.30
N ASP A 169 -5.21 22.04 3.09
CA ASP A 169 -4.21 23.02 3.49
C ASP A 169 -3.19 23.20 2.35
N GLN A 170 -3.53 24.15 1.48
CA GLN A 170 -2.75 24.47 0.29
C GLN A 170 -1.38 25.07 0.65
N GLU A 171 -1.30 25.88 1.70
CA GLU A 171 -0.07 26.58 2.08
C GLU A 171 0.96 25.61 2.68
N LEU A 172 0.52 24.75 3.60
CA LEU A 172 1.38 23.73 4.19
C LEU A 172 1.93 22.82 3.10
N THR A 173 1.06 22.31 2.22
CA THR A 173 1.46 21.36 1.18
C THR A 173 2.31 22.00 0.07
N ALA A 174 2.20 23.32 -0.18
CA ALA A 174 3.07 24.03 -1.12
C ALA A 174 4.56 23.95 -0.72
N SER A 175 4.86 24.05 0.57
CA SER A 175 6.24 23.95 1.07
C SER A 175 6.89 22.59 0.77
N PHE A 176 6.08 21.52 0.72
CA PHE A 176 6.54 20.19 0.33
C PHE A 176 6.77 20.13 -1.18
N ILE A 177 5.88 20.69 -2.00
CA ILE A 177 6.08 20.77 -3.47
C ILE A 177 7.37 21.50 -3.83
N ASP A 178 7.65 22.62 -3.16
CA ASP A 178 8.89 23.37 -3.34
C ASP A 178 10.12 22.52 -2.96
N SER A 179 10.00 21.68 -1.94
CA SER A 179 11.06 20.74 -1.56
C SER A 179 11.23 19.58 -2.56
N ILE A 180 10.16 19.16 -3.24
CA ILE A 180 10.14 18.03 -4.20
C ILE A 180 10.64 18.47 -5.59
N PHE A 181 10.21 19.62 -6.08
CA PHE A 181 10.46 20.10 -7.45
C PHE A 181 11.26 21.40 -7.54
N GLY A 182 11.46 22.10 -6.42
CA GLY A 182 12.19 23.36 -6.39
C GLY A 182 13.67 23.23 -6.75
N LYS A 183 14.30 24.37 -7.00
CA LYS A 183 15.71 24.46 -7.43
C LYS A 183 16.72 24.32 -6.28
N LYS A 184 16.28 24.47 -5.03
CA LYS A 184 17.15 24.36 -3.85
C LYS A 184 17.16 22.91 -3.37
N SER A 185 18.34 22.38 -3.06
CA SER A 185 18.43 21.09 -2.37
C SER A 185 17.59 21.14 -1.10
N PRO A 186 16.70 20.15 -0.87
CA PRO A 186 15.86 20.16 0.31
C PRO A 186 16.76 20.15 1.56
N SER A 187 16.52 21.09 2.46
CA SER A 187 17.30 21.25 3.70
C SER A 187 17.09 20.08 4.68
N LYS A 188 16.02 19.31 4.48
CA LYS A 188 15.66 18.12 5.26
C LYS A 188 15.32 16.95 4.34
N LYS A 189 15.61 15.73 4.80
CA LYS A 189 15.17 14.50 4.12
C LYS A 189 13.65 14.41 4.18
N LEU A 190 13.00 14.24 3.04
CA LEU A 190 11.57 13.98 2.96
C LEU A 190 11.31 12.51 3.31
N HIS A 191 10.35 12.27 4.20
CA HIS A 191 9.86 10.94 4.53
C HIS A 191 8.61 10.63 3.71
N VAL A 192 8.51 9.39 3.25
CA VAL A 192 7.31 8.85 2.61
C VAL A 192 6.65 7.86 3.57
N PHE A 193 5.34 7.99 3.74
CA PHE A 193 4.54 7.16 4.62
C PHE A 193 3.55 6.33 3.79
N VAL A 194 3.73 5.02 3.76
CA VAL A 194 3.02 4.12 2.82
C VAL A 194 2.16 3.10 3.56
N LYS A 195 1.01 2.75 2.98
CA LYS A 195 0.15 1.63 3.39
C LYS A 195 0.16 0.57 2.28
N GLY A 196 0.68 -0.61 2.60
CA GLY A 196 0.85 -1.71 1.65
C GLY A 196 1.30 -3.00 2.31
N THR A 197 1.27 -4.10 1.57
CA THR A 197 1.78 -5.39 2.06
C THR A 197 3.30 -5.35 2.23
N ASN A 198 3.85 -6.23 3.07
CA ASN A 198 5.31 -6.36 3.24
C ASN A 198 6.05 -6.56 1.91
N PHE A 199 5.42 -7.24 0.93
CA PHE A 199 5.99 -7.40 -0.39
C PHE A 199 6.01 -6.07 -1.18
N GLN A 200 4.91 -5.31 -1.15
CA GLN A 200 4.84 -3.99 -1.78
C GLN A 200 5.87 -3.03 -1.17
N VAL A 201 5.97 -2.98 0.16
CA VAL A 201 6.95 -2.14 0.87
C VAL A 201 8.38 -2.49 0.45
N LYS A 202 8.75 -3.77 0.41
CA LYS A 202 10.08 -4.19 -0.07
C LYS A 202 10.36 -3.75 -1.51
N VAL A 203 9.37 -3.82 -2.39
CA VAL A 203 9.49 -3.33 -3.77
C VAL A 203 9.72 -1.82 -3.77
N TRP A 204 8.92 -1.05 -3.04
CA TRP A 204 9.05 0.41 -2.98
C TRP A 204 10.37 0.88 -2.37
N GLU A 205 10.88 0.20 -1.34
CA GLU A 205 12.23 0.41 -0.80
C GLU A 205 13.31 0.20 -1.86
N ALA A 206 13.18 -0.85 -2.69
CA ALA A 206 14.10 -1.09 -3.79
C ALA A 206 14.04 0.01 -4.87
N LEU A 207 12.86 0.60 -5.10
CA LEU A 207 12.68 1.74 -6.01
C LEU A 207 13.35 3.00 -5.46
N LEU A 208 13.20 3.30 -4.17
CA LEU A 208 13.81 4.48 -3.54
C LEU A 208 15.34 4.52 -3.64
N ARG A 209 15.98 3.35 -3.85
CA ARG A 209 17.44 3.23 -4.07
C ARG A 209 17.87 3.49 -5.51
N LEU A 210 16.94 3.71 -6.44
CA LEU A 210 17.27 4.02 -7.83
C LEU A 210 17.74 5.48 -7.93
N PRO A 211 18.92 5.76 -8.49
CA PRO A 211 19.38 7.14 -8.67
C PRO A 211 18.55 7.86 -9.75
N ILE A 212 18.49 9.18 -9.65
CA ILE A 212 17.88 10.05 -10.66
C ILE A 212 18.57 9.86 -12.03
N GLY A 213 17.77 9.82 -13.10
CA GLY A 213 18.29 9.64 -14.47
C GLY A 213 18.67 8.20 -14.82
N SER A 214 18.45 7.25 -13.92
CA SER A 214 18.62 5.81 -14.20
C SER A 214 17.29 5.13 -14.48
N VAL A 215 17.36 4.05 -15.25
CA VAL A 215 16.24 3.13 -15.48
C VAL A 215 16.64 1.70 -15.12
N THR A 216 15.67 0.89 -14.72
CA THR A 216 15.84 -0.52 -14.36
C THR A 216 14.69 -1.35 -14.93
N THR A 217 14.85 -2.67 -14.98
CA THR A 217 13.77 -3.56 -15.40
C THR A 217 13.00 -4.13 -14.21
N TYR A 218 11.75 -4.57 -14.44
CA TYR A 218 10.97 -5.34 -13.45
C TYR A 218 11.73 -6.57 -12.97
N GLN A 219 12.43 -7.27 -13.87
CA GLN A 219 13.27 -8.43 -13.54
C GLN A 219 14.38 -8.07 -12.55
N ARG A 220 15.06 -6.93 -12.77
CA ARG A 220 16.13 -6.48 -11.88
C ARG A 220 15.61 -6.07 -10.50
N ILE A 221 14.39 -5.54 -10.41
CA ILE A 221 13.74 -5.30 -9.11
C ILE A 221 13.44 -6.63 -8.41
N ALA A 222 12.90 -7.62 -9.13
CA ALA A 222 12.63 -8.96 -8.60
C ALA A 222 13.91 -9.63 -8.04
N GLU A 223 15.03 -9.50 -8.74
CA GLU A 223 16.35 -9.93 -8.25
C GLU A 223 16.80 -9.17 -7.00
N LYS A 224 16.66 -7.83 -6.99
CA LYS A 224 17.05 -6.99 -5.84
C LYS A 224 16.29 -7.32 -4.56
N ILE A 225 15.03 -7.72 -4.67
CA ILE A 225 14.22 -8.16 -3.53
C ILE A 225 14.38 -9.66 -3.21
N GLN A 226 15.35 -10.34 -3.84
CA GLN A 226 15.66 -11.76 -3.68
C GLN A 226 14.49 -12.69 -4.02
N ASN A 227 13.66 -12.28 -4.98
CA ASN A 227 12.55 -13.09 -5.48
C ASN A 227 12.44 -13.02 -7.01
N PRO A 228 13.40 -13.62 -7.75
CA PRO A 228 13.52 -13.47 -9.21
C PRO A 228 12.34 -14.04 -10.01
N LYS A 229 11.51 -14.90 -9.41
CA LYS A 229 10.32 -15.49 -10.05
C LYS A 229 9.07 -14.61 -9.90
N ALA A 230 9.08 -13.58 -9.05
CA ALA A 230 7.91 -12.78 -8.71
C ALA A 230 7.63 -11.62 -9.68
N LEU A 231 7.84 -11.80 -10.99
CA LEU A 231 7.77 -10.71 -11.97
C LEU A 231 6.39 -10.02 -11.99
N GLN A 232 5.31 -10.81 -12.00
CA GLN A 232 3.93 -10.28 -12.00
C GLN A 232 3.62 -9.53 -10.70
N ALA A 233 3.99 -10.11 -9.55
CA ALA A 233 3.78 -9.47 -8.25
C ALA A 233 4.57 -8.15 -8.12
N VAL A 234 5.80 -8.10 -8.65
CA VAL A 234 6.57 -6.84 -8.73
C VAL A 234 5.85 -5.83 -9.60
N GLY A 235 5.35 -6.22 -10.78
CA GLY A 235 4.55 -5.35 -11.64
C GLY A 235 3.34 -4.75 -10.92
N SER A 236 2.56 -5.59 -10.24
CA SER A 236 1.42 -5.15 -9.42
C SER A 236 1.84 -4.21 -8.28
N ALA A 237 2.94 -4.50 -7.57
CA ALA A 237 3.44 -3.65 -6.51
C ALA A 237 3.93 -2.28 -7.01
N VAL A 238 4.60 -2.24 -8.16
CA VAL A 238 5.02 -0.99 -8.83
C VAL A 238 3.80 -0.15 -9.23
N GLY A 239 2.74 -0.78 -9.76
CA GLY A 239 1.49 -0.09 -10.12
C GLY A 239 0.63 0.34 -8.93
N SER A 240 0.82 -0.30 -7.78
CA SER A 240 0.16 0.05 -6.51
C SER A 240 0.83 1.22 -5.78
N ASN A 241 1.85 1.86 -6.36
CA ASN A 241 2.46 3.04 -5.77
C ASN A 241 1.51 4.25 -5.87
N HIS A 242 1.23 4.85 -4.72
CA HIS A 242 0.39 6.06 -4.58
C HIS A 242 1.19 7.35 -4.36
N ILE A 243 2.53 7.26 -4.34
CA ILE A 243 3.43 8.39 -4.14
C ILE A 243 4.28 8.57 -5.40
N ALA A 244 3.66 9.15 -6.42
CA ALA A 244 4.27 9.50 -7.70
C ALA A 244 5.57 10.26 -7.50
N TYR A 245 6.52 10.10 -8.43
CA TYR A 245 7.81 10.80 -8.49
C TYR A 245 8.78 10.52 -7.31
N LEU A 246 8.33 10.66 -6.05
CA LEU A 246 9.12 10.39 -4.85
C LEU A 246 9.48 8.92 -4.69
N ILE A 247 8.52 8.01 -4.86
CA ILE A 247 8.81 6.59 -5.07
C ILE A 247 8.93 6.41 -6.59
N PRO A 248 10.14 6.21 -7.15
CA PRO A 248 10.40 6.41 -8.56
C PRO A 248 10.01 5.20 -9.42
N CYS A 249 8.73 4.82 -9.39
CA CYS A 249 8.18 3.73 -10.19
C CYS A 249 8.25 4.01 -11.71
N HIS A 250 8.36 5.27 -12.12
CA HIS A 250 8.58 5.67 -13.53
C HIS A 250 9.93 5.19 -14.08
N ARG A 251 10.92 4.90 -13.23
CA ARG A 251 12.23 4.36 -13.62
C ARG A 251 12.22 2.86 -13.93
N VAL A 252 11.08 2.18 -13.73
CA VAL A 252 10.95 0.74 -14.03
C VAL A 252 10.36 0.53 -15.42
N ILE A 253 11.10 -0.19 -16.27
CA ILE A 253 10.75 -0.45 -17.67
C ILE A 253 10.69 -1.95 -17.97
N ARG A 254 10.14 -2.28 -19.14
CA ARG A 254 10.16 -3.64 -19.67
C ARG A 254 11.56 -4.02 -20.14
N LYS A 255 11.83 -5.33 -20.23
CA LYS A 255 13.14 -5.86 -20.65
C LYS A 255 13.52 -5.52 -22.10
N ASP A 256 12.53 -5.22 -22.93
CA ASP A 256 12.68 -4.80 -24.33
C ASP A 256 13.04 -3.31 -24.46
N GLY A 257 13.30 -2.62 -23.34
CA GLY A 257 13.65 -1.19 -23.33
C GLY A 257 12.45 -0.25 -23.45
N ILE A 258 11.23 -0.78 -23.58
CA ILE A 258 10.03 0.04 -23.76
C ILE A 258 9.61 0.62 -22.40
N LEU A 259 9.45 1.94 -22.37
CA LEU A 259 8.74 2.67 -21.32
C LEU A 259 7.26 2.28 -21.40
N GLY A 260 6.91 1.23 -20.65
CA GLY A 260 5.55 0.71 -20.59
C GLY A 260 4.61 1.61 -19.78
N GLU A 261 3.45 1.07 -19.43
CA GLU A 261 2.39 1.78 -18.71
C GLU A 261 2.85 2.46 -17.41
N TYR A 262 2.06 3.46 -17.04
CA TYR A 262 2.22 4.25 -15.82
C TYR A 262 0.84 4.59 -15.27
N ARG A 263 0.70 4.56 -13.95
CA ARG A 263 -0.58 4.84 -13.27
C ARG A 263 -1.22 6.14 -13.75
N TRP A 264 -0.40 7.15 -14.01
CA TRP A 264 -0.84 8.47 -14.48
C TRP A 264 -0.44 8.74 -15.93
N ASN A 265 -0.57 7.76 -16.82
CA ASN A 265 -0.30 7.77 -18.27
C ASN A 265 1.18 7.61 -18.71
N ALA A 266 1.37 6.92 -19.85
CA ALA A 266 2.68 6.59 -20.39
C ALA A 266 3.48 7.82 -20.87
N THR A 267 2.80 8.86 -21.38
CA THR A 267 3.45 10.10 -21.84
C THR A 267 4.19 10.78 -20.70
N ARG A 268 3.55 10.91 -19.53
CA ARG A 268 4.13 11.51 -18.34
C ARG A 268 5.35 10.74 -17.84
N LYS A 269 5.30 9.41 -17.86
CA LYS A 269 6.47 8.56 -17.54
C LYS A 269 7.66 8.85 -18.44
N LYS A 270 7.44 8.98 -19.76
CA LYS A 270 8.48 9.35 -20.73
C LYS A 270 9.02 10.75 -20.45
N SER A 271 8.15 11.72 -20.18
CA SER A 271 8.55 13.10 -19.84
C SER A 271 9.42 13.18 -18.60
N ILE A 272 9.06 12.48 -17.52
CA ILE A 272 9.84 12.46 -16.28
C ILE A 272 11.22 11.83 -16.53
N VAL A 273 11.27 10.65 -17.15
CA VAL A 273 12.55 9.96 -17.43
C VAL A 273 13.45 10.80 -18.33
N GLY A 274 12.91 11.39 -19.41
CA GLY A 274 13.66 12.26 -20.31
C GLY A 274 14.21 13.50 -19.60
N TRP A 275 13.41 14.13 -18.75
CA TRP A 275 13.84 15.28 -17.95
C TRP A 275 14.95 14.92 -16.96
N GLU A 276 14.84 13.79 -16.26
CA GLU A 276 15.87 13.34 -15.32
C GLU A 276 17.20 13.06 -16.05
N MET A 277 17.14 12.40 -17.21
CA MET A 277 18.32 12.12 -18.03
C MET A 277 18.99 13.41 -18.53
N ALA A 278 18.20 14.40 -18.95
CA ALA A 278 18.71 15.69 -19.41
C ALA A 278 19.36 16.52 -18.28
N LYS A 279 18.87 16.40 -17.03
CA LYS A 279 19.53 17.04 -15.88
C LYS A 279 20.88 16.40 -15.56
N MET A 280 20.97 15.07 -15.67
CA MET A 280 22.22 14.34 -15.41
C MET A 280 23.28 14.54 -16.50
N SER A 281 22.87 14.80 -17.75
CA SER A 281 23.83 15.11 -18.82
C SER A 281 24.45 16.51 -18.68
N LYS A 282 23.68 17.49 -18.20
CA LYS A 282 24.18 18.86 -17.93
C LYS A 282 25.18 18.91 -16.76
N GLY A 283 25.01 18.09 -15.73
CA GLY A 283 25.95 18.03 -14.59
C GLY A 283 27.24 17.23 -14.84
N LYS A 284 27.50 16.78 -16.07
CA LYS A 284 28.74 16.07 -16.47
C LYS A 284 29.66 16.90 -17.37
N ILE A 285 29.25 18.11 -17.75
CA ILE A 285 29.95 18.98 -18.71
C ILE A 285 30.58 20.20 -18.00
N ASP A 286 30.30 20.39 -16.71
CA ASP A 286 31.00 21.30 -15.80
C ASP A 286 31.96 20.49 -14.90
#